data_AF-A0A9E5NF68-F1
#
_entry.id   AF-A0A9E5NF68-F1
#
_cell.length_a   1.000
_cell.length_b   1.000
_cell.length_c   1.000
_cell.angle_alpha   90.00
_cell.angle_beta   90.00
_cell.angle_gamma   90.00
#
_symmetry.space_group_name_H-M   'P 1'
#
loop_
_entity.id
_entity.type
_entity.pdbx_description
1 polymer ?
#
loop_
_entity_poly.entity_id
_entity_poly.type
_entity_poly.pdbx_seq_one_letter_code
_entity_poly.pdbx_strand_id
1 'polypeptide(L)'
;RDFQIALLEEAMSNFHRYFFIMPTLARFELEAHTRAEQGSPLSADVLIGLTADLFKEGYGEEVEFDRDRIGITWAQFGHMYLNFYVYQ
;
A
#
# COMPACT_ATOMS: atom_id res chain seq x y z
N ARG A 1 -12.45 -2.80 -31.04
CA ARG A 1 -12.99 -2.12 -29.85
C ARG A 1 -12.58 -2.85 -28.58
N ASP A 2 -12.89 -4.14 -28.45
CA ASP A 2 -12.56 -4.93 -27.26
C ASP A 2 -11.05 -5.01 -26.96
N PHE A 3 -10.22 -5.15 -27.99
CA PHE A 3 -8.76 -5.12 -27.84
C PHE A 3 -8.24 -3.79 -27.22
N GLN A 4 -8.80 -2.65 -27.63
CA GLN A 4 -8.36 -1.35 -27.12
C GLN A 4 -8.80 -1.15 -25.66
N ILE A 5 -9.97 -1.65 -25.29
CA ILE A 5 -10.44 -1.63 -23.89
C ILE A 5 -9.52 -2.49 -23.03
N ALA A 6 -9.23 -3.73 -23.47
CA ALA A 6 -8.33 -4.62 -22.74
C ALA A 6 -6.93 -4.01 -22.55
N LEU A 7 -6.40 -3.35 -23.58
CA LEU A 7 -5.11 -2.66 -23.49
C LEU A 7 -5.13 -1.51 -22.47
N LEU A 8 -6.22 -0.73 -22.41
CA LEU A 8 -6.37 0.34 -21.44
C LEU A 8 -6.53 -0.19 -20.01
N GLU A 9 -7.29 -1.25 -19.81
CA GLU A 9 -7.46 -1.90 -18.51
C GLU A 9 -6.13 -2.44 -17.97
N GLU A 10 -5.34 -3.09 -18.83
CA GLU A 10 -3.99 -3.56 -18.47
C GLU A 10 -3.08 -2.39 -18.09
N ALA A 11 -3.06 -1.33 -18.88
CA ALA A 11 -2.25 -0.15 -18.60
C ALA A 11 -2.64 0.52 -17.28
N MET A 12 -3.94 0.72 -17.03
CA MET A 12 -4.45 1.31 -15.79
C MET A 12 -4.17 0.43 -14.57
N SER A 13 -4.30 -0.89 -14.71
CA SER A 13 -3.94 -1.84 -13.65
C SER A 13 -2.46 -1.76 -13.29
N ASN A 14 -1.58 -1.69 -14.29
CA ASN A 14 -0.15 -1.51 -14.08
C ASN A 14 0.17 -0.17 -13.41
N PHE A 15 -0.44 0.94 -13.86
CA PHE A 15 -0.24 2.23 -13.23
C PHE A 15 -0.72 2.24 -11.78
N HIS A 16 -1.89 1.68 -11.50
CA HIS A 16 -2.40 1.53 -10.15
C HIS A 16 -1.43 0.70 -9.27
N ARG A 17 -0.86 -0.38 -9.80
CA ARG A 17 0.11 -1.19 -9.04
C ARG A 17 1.41 -0.44 -8.77
N TYR A 18 2.05 0.09 -9.81
CA TYR A 18 3.43 0.57 -9.72
C TYR A 18 3.56 2.04 -9.35
N PHE A 19 2.58 2.88 -9.66
CA PHE A 19 2.60 4.30 -9.29
C PHE A 19 1.80 4.62 -8.03
N PHE A 20 0.95 3.70 -7.56
CA PHE A 20 0.13 3.94 -6.39
C PHE A 20 0.39 2.94 -5.27
N ILE A 21 0.16 1.63 -5.49
CA ILE A 21 0.30 0.62 -4.43
C ILE A 21 1.76 0.50 -3.95
N MET A 22 2.72 0.29 -4.85
CA MET A 22 4.12 0.07 -4.45
C MET A 22 4.73 1.29 -3.72
N PRO A 23 4.58 2.53 -4.20
CA PRO A 23 5.06 3.70 -3.46
C PRO A 23 4.39 3.88 -2.09
N THR A 24 3.10 3.59 -1.99
CA THR A 24 2.37 3.60 -0.71
C THR A 24 2.96 2.59 0.27
N LEU A 25 3.28 1.37 -0.19
CA LEU A 25 3.93 0.34 0.62
C LEU A 25 5.37 0.72 0.99
N ALA A 26 6.11 1.39 0.11
CA ALA A 26 7.44 1.90 0.42
C ALA A 26 7.42 2.97 1.53
N ARG A 27 6.39 3.85 1.51
CA ARG A 27 6.15 4.81 2.60
C ARG A 27 5.82 4.09 3.92
N PHE A 28 5.00 3.05 3.86
CA PHE A 28 4.69 2.20 5.02
C PHE A 28 5.96 1.55 5.59
N GLU A 29 6.79 0.95 4.73
CA GLU A 29 8.05 0.30 5.14
C GLU A 29 8.96 1.28 5.87
N LEU A 30 9.17 2.46 5.29
CA LEU A 30 10.01 3.50 5.89
C LEU A 30 9.51 3.93 7.28
N GLU A 31 8.21 4.17 7.42
CA GLU A 31 7.61 4.60 8.69
C GLU A 31 7.66 3.47 9.75
N ALA A 32 7.41 2.22 9.36
CA ALA A 32 7.50 1.08 10.25
C ALA A 32 8.93 0.89 10.80
N HIS A 33 9.94 1.03 9.94
CA HIS A 33 11.34 1.00 10.36
C HIS A 33 11.72 2.19 11.25
N THR A 34 11.27 3.40 10.89
CA THR A 34 11.49 4.62 11.69
C THR A 34 10.93 4.46 13.10
N ARG A 35 9.73 3.89 13.24
CA ARG A 35 9.12 3.59 14.55
C ARG A 35 9.92 2.56 15.34
N ALA A 36 10.41 1.51 14.67
CA ALA A 36 11.25 0.50 15.31
C ALA A 36 12.52 1.11 15.88
N GLU A 37 13.18 1.99 15.11
CA GLU A 37 14.40 2.70 15.52
C GLU A 37 14.17 3.63 16.72
N GLN A 38 12.98 4.23 16.80
CA GLN A 38 12.56 5.07 17.93
C GLN A 38 12.07 4.27 19.15
N GLY A 39 12.04 2.93 19.08
CA GLY A 39 11.51 2.08 20.15
C GLY A 39 9.98 2.16 20.32
N SER A 40 9.26 2.63 19.30
CA SER A 40 7.79 2.69 19.31
C SER A 40 7.17 1.31 19.06
N PRO A 41 5.99 1.01 19.62
CA PRO A 41 5.32 -0.27 19.42
C PRO A 41 4.83 -0.44 17.98
N LEU A 42 5.00 -1.67 17.45
CA LEU A 42 4.51 -2.11 16.14
C LEU A 42 3.43 -3.17 16.29
N SER A 43 2.35 -2.86 17.04
CA SER A 43 1.20 -3.78 17.13
C SER A 43 0.46 -3.88 15.81
N ALA A 44 -0.35 -4.94 15.65
CA ALA A 44 -1.20 -5.11 14.47
C ALA A 44 -2.08 -3.88 14.23
N ASP A 45 -2.71 -3.34 15.29
CA ASP A 45 -3.58 -2.16 15.19
C ASP A 45 -2.82 -0.93 14.68
N VAL A 46 -1.57 -0.74 15.11
CA VAL A 46 -0.71 0.38 14.66
C VAL A 46 -0.40 0.24 13.17
N LEU A 47 0.01 -0.94 12.74
CA LEU A 47 0.38 -1.17 11.34
C LEU A 47 -0.84 -1.13 10.41
N ILE A 48 -1.97 -1.71 10.82
CA ILE A 48 -3.25 -1.62 10.10
C ILE A 48 -3.67 -0.16 9.96
N GLY A 49 -3.61 0.61 11.06
CA GLY A 49 -3.94 2.04 11.05
C GLY A 49 -3.05 2.83 10.09
N LEU A 50 -1.74 2.63 10.18
CA LEU A 50 -0.76 3.29 9.30
C LEU A 50 -1.03 2.98 7.82
N THR A 51 -1.18 1.70 7.47
CA THR A 51 -1.44 1.30 6.08
C THR A 51 -2.76 1.89 5.60
N ALA A 52 -3.82 1.84 6.41
CA ALA A 52 -5.10 2.41 6.03
C ALA A 52 -5.04 3.93 5.82
N ASP A 53 -4.32 4.68 6.65
CA ASP A 53 -4.17 6.13 6.48
C ASP A 53 -3.45 6.48 5.18
N LEU A 54 -2.38 5.75 4.86
CA LEU A 54 -1.62 5.95 3.63
C LEU A 54 -2.45 5.65 2.37
N PHE A 55 -3.27 4.58 2.40
CA PHE A 55 -4.17 4.27 1.29
C PHE A 55 -5.34 5.26 1.19
N LYS A 56 -5.86 5.75 2.33
CA LYS A 56 -6.96 6.73 2.34
C LYS A 56 -6.53 8.07 1.74
N GLU A 57 -5.30 8.51 2.02
CA GLU A 57 -4.71 9.71 1.42
C GLU A 57 -4.74 9.62 -0.12
N GLY A 58 -4.39 8.45 -0.65
CA GLY A 58 -4.33 8.23 -2.08
C GLY A 58 -5.68 8.02 -2.76
N TYR A 59 -6.60 7.27 -2.15
CA TYR A 59 -7.90 6.96 -2.74
C TYR A 59 -8.94 8.08 -2.58
N GLY A 60 -8.76 8.99 -1.63
CA GLY A 60 -9.70 10.07 -1.39
C GLY A 60 -11.08 9.56 -0.94
N GLU A 61 -12.15 10.19 -1.42
CA GLU A 61 -13.53 9.89 -1.00
C GLU A 61 -14.32 9.04 -2.00
N GLU A 62 -13.76 8.74 -3.17
CA GLU A 62 -14.46 8.07 -4.27
C GLU A 62 -14.51 6.55 -4.13
N VAL A 63 -13.72 5.98 -3.22
CA VAL A 63 -13.64 4.53 -2.97
C VAL A 63 -14.30 4.20 -1.65
N GLU A 64 -15.17 3.17 -1.65
CA GLU A 64 -15.67 2.58 -0.40
C GLU A 64 -14.49 2.05 0.41
N PHE A 65 -14.28 2.65 1.59
CA PHE A 65 -13.04 2.47 2.34
C PHE A 65 -13.28 1.64 3.59
N ASP A 66 -13.13 0.32 3.47
CA ASP A 66 -13.07 -0.60 4.62
C ASP A 66 -11.68 -0.54 5.24
N ARG A 67 -11.57 0.21 6.34
CA ARG A 67 -10.30 0.53 6.99
C ARG A 67 -9.55 -0.71 7.46
N ASP A 68 -10.25 -1.70 8.02
CA ASP A 68 -9.62 -2.89 8.56
C ASP A 68 -9.14 -3.81 7.43
N ARG A 69 -9.96 -3.99 6.39
CA ARG A 69 -9.59 -4.81 5.22
C ARG A 69 -8.47 -4.20 4.39
N ILE A 70 -8.49 -2.88 4.20
CA ILE A 70 -7.43 -2.18 3.47
C ILE A 70 -6.17 -2.12 4.32
N GLY A 71 -6.31 -1.84 5.62
CA GLY A 71 -5.19 -1.76 6.54
C GLY A 71 -4.41 -3.07 6.64
N ILE A 72 -5.07 -4.24 6.68
CA ILE A 72 -4.36 -5.52 6.80
C ILE A 72 -3.58 -5.93 5.54
N THR A 73 -3.73 -5.21 4.42
CA THR A 73 -3.06 -5.56 3.16
C THR A 73 -1.55 -5.64 3.28
N TRP A 74 -0.91 -4.83 4.13
CA TRP A 74 0.55 -4.86 4.33
C TRP A 74 1.07 -6.27 4.66
N ALA A 75 0.31 -7.05 5.43
CA ALA A 75 0.71 -8.38 5.87
C ALA A 75 0.66 -9.43 4.73
N GLN A 76 -0.09 -9.14 3.66
CA GLN A 76 -0.29 -10.02 2.51
C GLN A 76 0.78 -9.83 1.43
N PHE A 77 1.51 -8.70 1.45
CA PHE A 77 2.56 -8.42 0.48
C PHE A 77 3.86 -9.10 0.88
N GLY A 78 4.26 -10.14 0.14
CA GLY A 78 5.51 -10.88 0.39
C GLY A 78 6.77 -10.02 0.36
N HIS A 79 6.77 -8.90 -0.36
CA HIS A 79 7.90 -7.97 -0.40
C HIS A 79 8.15 -7.23 0.92
N MET A 80 7.16 -7.14 1.81
CA MET A 80 7.33 -6.51 3.13
C MET A 80 8.29 -7.27 4.06
N TYR A 81 8.68 -8.48 3.66
CA TYR A 81 9.65 -9.31 4.38
C TYR A 81 11.04 -9.28 3.72
N LEU A 82 11.25 -8.41 2.73
CA LEU A 82 12.53 -8.13 2.09
C LEU A 82 12.97 -6.70 2.46
N ASN A 83 14.27 -6.45 2.47
CA ASN A 83 14.79 -5.13 2.86
C ASN A 83 14.61 -4.10 1.73
N PHE A 84 13.64 -3.18 1.87
CA PHE A 84 13.43 -2.01 1.00
C PHE A 84 13.24 -2.35 -0.48
N TYR A 85 12.57 -3.46 -0.78
CA TYR A 85 12.38 -3.93 -2.16
C TYR A 85 11.35 -3.08 -2.93
N VAL A 86 10.27 -2.67 -2.28
CA VAL A 86 9.13 -2.01 -2.93
C VAL A 86 9.41 -0.59 -3.44
N TYR A 87 10.56 -0.02 -3.07
CA TYR A 87 11.02 1.26 -3.61
C TYR A 87 11.62 1.14 -5.03
N GLN A 88 12.11 -0.04 -5.41
CA GLN A 88 12.77 -0.30 -6.69
C GLN A 88 11.78 -0.26 -7.87
#